data_AF-A0A6L9QDQ3-F1
#
_entry.id   AF-A0A6L9QDQ3-F1
#
_cell.length_a   1.000
_cell.length_b   1.000
_cell.length_c   1.000
_cell.angle_alpha   90.00
_cell.angle_beta   90.00
_cell.angle_gamma   90.00
#
_symmetry.space_group_name_H-M   'P 1'
#
loop_
_entity.id
_entity.type
_entity.pdbx_description
1 polymer ?
#
loop_
_entity_poly.entity_id
_entity_poly.type
_entity_poly.pdbx_seq_one_letter_code
_entity_poly.pdbx_strand_id
1 'polypeptide(L)'
;TRGRAHPMIDPTLRLAALRAEAADPGCGVLLLDVVLGHGAESDPAAALAPAIADAVKDRPDLAVVVSLCGTPADPQDRDRQAAALCGAGADVFGSNAQATRHALRMVEGASA
;
A
#
# COMPACT_ATOMS: atom_id res chain seq x y z
N THR A 1 -1.36 -19.08 -1.26
CA THR A 1 -0.74 -19.22 0.09
C THR A 1 -0.38 -20.66 0.44
N ARG A 2 -0.04 -21.54 -0.53
CA ARG A 2 0.25 -22.95 -0.19
C ARG A 2 1.43 -23.06 0.79
N GLY A 3 1.16 -23.58 1.99
CA GLY A 3 2.15 -23.78 3.05
C GLY A 3 2.65 -22.51 3.75
N ARG A 4 2.00 -21.35 3.58
CA ARG A 4 2.39 -20.07 4.18
C ARG A 4 1.16 -19.34 4.74
N ALA A 5 1.36 -18.52 5.77
CA ALA A 5 0.29 -17.67 6.32
C ALA A 5 -0.27 -16.74 5.23
N HIS A 6 -1.53 -16.32 5.41
CA HIS A 6 -2.16 -15.40 4.46
C HIS A 6 -1.45 -14.03 4.51
N PRO A 7 -1.28 -13.31 3.38
CA PRO A 7 -0.60 -12.01 3.35
C PRO A 7 -1.22 -10.90 4.20
N MET A 8 -2.42 -11.12 4.74
CA MET A 8 -3.04 -10.21 5.73
C MET A 8 -2.57 -10.47 7.17
N ILE A 9 -1.95 -11.63 7.43
CA ILE A 9 -1.42 -12.05 8.75
C ILE A 9 0.10 -11.93 8.75
N ASP A 10 0.75 -12.34 7.65
CA ASP A 10 2.20 -12.30 7.47
C ASP A 10 2.52 -11.45 6.23
N PRO A 11 3.15 -10.28 6.38
CA PRO A 11 3.40 -9.36 5.27
C PRO A 11 4.55 -9.81 4.35
N THR A 12 5.29 -10.88 4.68
CA THR A 12 6.55 -11.24 4.00
C THR A 12 6.40 -11.33 2.48
N LEU A 13 5.39 -12.04 1.98
CA LEU A 13 5.18 -12.19 0.54
C LEU A 13 4.71 -10.90 -0.13
N ARG A 14 3.92 -10.10 0.59
CA ARG A 14 3.44 -8.81 0.12
C ARG A 14 4.60 -7.81 -0.02
N LEU A 15 5.50 -7.77 0.96
CA LEU A 15 6.69 -6.90 0.93
C LEU A 15 7.67 -7.33 -0.15
N ALA A 16 7.82 -8.63 -0.42
CA ALA A 16 8.62 -9.12 -1.53
C ALA A 16 8.05 -8.68 -2.88
N ALA A 17 6.72 -8.82 -3.07
CA ALA A 17 6.05 -8.37 -4.29
C ALA A 17 6.15 -6.86 -4.48
N LEU A 18 5.91 -6.06 -3.43
CA LEU A 18 6.04 -4.61 -3.49
C LEU A 18 7.42 -4.18 -4.00
N ARG A 19 8.50 -4.75 -3.44
CA ARG A 19 9.86 -4.41 -3.87
C ARG A 19 10.16 -4.85 -5.30
N ALA A 20 9.64 -6.00 -5.72
CA ALA A 20 9.82 -6.50 -7.08
C ALA A 20 9.14 -5.58 -8.11
N GLU A 21 7.88 -5.22 -7.85
CA GLU A 21 7.12 -4.32 -8.74
C GLU A 21 7.68 -2.89 -8.71
N ALA A 22 8.15 -2.40 -7.56
CA ALA A 22 8.81 -1.09 -7.46
C ALA A 22 10.10 -1.01 -8.30
N ALA A 23 10.82 -2.14 -8.42
CA ALA A 23 12.04 -2.23 -9.22
C ALA A 23 11.77 -2.37 -10.72
N ASP A 24 10.53 -2.64 -11.15
CA ASP A 24 10.17 -2.75 -12.56
C ASP A 24 10.00 -1.34 -13.17
N PRO A 25 10.80 -0.95 -14.19
CA PRO A 25 10.62 0.31 -14.90
C PRO A 25 9.27 0.44 -15.62
N GLY A 26 8.62 -0.68 -15.94
CA GLY A 26 7.29 -0.71 -16.55
C GLY A 26 6.15 -0.42 -15.57
N CYS A 27 6.42 -0.44 -14.26
CA CYS A 27 5.44 -0.12 -13.24
C CYS A 27 5.44 1.39 -12.95
N GLY A 28 4.35 2.07 -13.29
CA GLY A 28 4.15 3.51 -13.00
C GLY A 28 3.32 3.77 -11.74
N VAL A 29 2.50 2.80 -11.30
CA VAL A 29 1.66 2.92 -10.09
C VAL A 29 1.58 1.60 -9.34
N LEU A 30 1.93 1.60 -8.05
CA LEU A 30 1.64 0.51 -7.11
C LEU A 30 0.31 0.77 -6.40
N LEU A 31 -0.70 -0.06 -6.67
CA LEU A 31 -1.98 -0.02 -5.98
C LEU A 31 -2.05 -1.12 -4.90
N LEU A 32 -2.26 -0.72 -3.65
CA LEU A 32 -2.21 -1.59 -2.48
C LEU A 32 -3.53 -1.57 -1.68
N ASP A 33 -4.09 -2.72 -1.34
CA ASP A 33 -5.21 -2.82 -0.38
C ASP A 33 -4.68 -3.15 1.02
N VAL A 34 -4.87 -2.27 2.00
CA VAL A 34 -4.54 -2.51 3.41
C VAL A 34 -5.85 -2.72 4.17
N VAL A 35 -6.06 -3.94 4.66
CA VAL A 35 -7.29 -4.32 5.38
C VAL A 35 -6.98 -4.46 6.87
N LEU A 36 -7.75 -3.75 7.69
CA LEU A 36 -7.64 -3.77 9.15
C LEU A 36 -8.71 -4.68 9.77
N GLY A 37 -8.67 -4.78 11.10
CA GLY A 37 -9.63 -5.52 11.90
C GLY A 37 -9.07 -6.82 12.45
N HIS A 38 -9.97 -7.62 13.04
CA HIS A 38 -9.60 -8.83 13.76
C HIS A 38 -9.00 -9.88 12.82
N GLY A 39 -7.85 -10.44 13.20
CA GLY A 39 -7.14 -11.45 12.41
C GLY A 39 -6.28 -10.88 11.27
N ALA A 40 -6.23 -9.56 11.10
CA ALA A 40 -5.17 -8.91 10.32
C ALA A 40 -3.92 -8.71 11.18
N GLU A 41 -2.81 -8.39 10.53
CA GLU A 41 -1.58 -7.94 11.19
C GLU A 41 -1.86 -6.79 12.16
N SER A 42 -1.14 -6.78 13.28
CA SER A 42 -1.35 -5.80 14.37
C SER A 42 -0.95 -4.39 13.98
N ASP A 43 0.00 -4.24 13.05
CA ASP A 43 0.49 -2.95 12.59
C ASP A 43 0.99 -2.99 11.13
N PRO A 44 0.08 -3.06 10.14
CA PRO A 44 0.46 -3.16 8.73
C PRO A 44 1.37 -2.02 8.25
N ALA A 45 1.14 -0.79 8.74
CA ALA A 45 1.91 0.38 8.35
C ALA A 45 3.36 0.31 8.85
N ALA A 46 3.64 -0.28 10.01
CA ALA A 46 5.02 -0.46 10.46
C ALA A 46 5.86 -1.31 9.50
N ALA A 47 5.23 -2.30 8.85
CA ALA A 47 5.87 -3.13 7.85
C ALA A 47 5.93 -2.46 6.46
N LEU A 48 4.83 -1.81 6.03
CA LEU A 48 4.69 -1.25 4.68
C LEU A 48 5.36 0.11 4.51
N ALA A 49 5.27 1.01 5.49
CA ALA A 49 5.75 2.39 5.35
C ALA A 49 7.25 2.48 5.01
N PRO A 50 8.18 1.70 5.62
CA PRO A 50 9.57 1.70 5.21
C PRO A 50 9.77 1.26 3.76
N ALA A 51 9.06 0.21 3.33
CA ALA A 51 9.17 -0.31 1.97
C ALA A 51 8.61 0.68 0.92
N ILE A 52 7.54 1.41 1.26
CA ILE A 52 6.98 2.47 0.44
C ILE A 52 7.96 3.65 0.33
N ALA A 53 8.52 4.09 1.46
CA ALA A 53 9.46 5.21 1.48
C ALA A 53 10.73 4.91 0.65
N ASP A 54 11.26 3.70 0.75
CA ASP A 54 12.39 3.25 -0.07
C ASP A 54 12.02 3.24 -1.57
N ALA A 55 10.84 2.69 -1.93
CA ALA A 55 10.37 2.65 -3.31
C ALA A 55 10.21 4.05 -3.93
N VAL A 56 9.55 4.97 -3.21
CA VAL A 56 9.34 6.36 -3.69
C VAL A 56 10.66 7.12 -3.79
N LYS A 57 11.59 6.89 -2.87
CA LYS A 57 12.92 7.50 -2.90
C LYS A 57 13.76 7.01 -4.08
N ASP A 58 13.75 5.71 -4.35
CA ASP A 58 14.55 5.09 -5.40
C ASP A 58 13.92 5.29 -6.80
N ARG A 59 12.59 5.45 -6.84
CA ARG A 59 11.80 5.72 -8.06
C ARG A 59 10.86 6.91 -7.85
N PRO A 60 11.36 8.15 -7.98
CA PRO A 60 10.52 9.35 -7.83
C PRO A 60 9.37 9.45 -8.85
N ASP A 61 9.43 8.67 -9.93
CA ASP A 61 8.40 8.54 -10.97
C ASP A 61 7.33 7.49 -10.63
N LEU A 62 7.54 6.66 -9.61
CA LEU A 62 6.60 5.64 -9.16
C LEU A 62 5.60 6.22 -8.16
N ALA A 63 4.31 6.18 -8.50
CA ALA A 63 3.26 6.52 -7.55
C ALA A 63 2.87 5.30 -6.69
N VAL A 64 2.60 5.51 -5.41
CA VAL A 64 2.05 4.48 -4.51
C VAL A 64 0.68 4.93 -4.03
N VAL A 65 -0.34 4.13 -4.30
CA VAL A 65 -1.73 4.40 -3.94
C VAL A 65 -2.23 3.29 -3.01
N VAL A 66 -2.81 3.68 -1.88
CA VAL A 66 -3.34 2.74 -0.89
C VAL A 66 -4.84 2.89 -0.72
N SER A 67 -5.55 1.78 -0.79
CA SER A 67 -6.92 1.62 -0.31
C SER A 67 -6.87 1.07 1.12
N LEU A 68 -7.17 1.91 2.11
CA LEU A 68 -7.19 1.54 3.52
C LEU A 68 -8.61 1.18 3.95
N CYS A 69 -8.88 -0.11 4.04
CA CYS A 69 -10.16 -0.66 4.45
C CYS A 69 -10.15 -0.99 5.95
N GLY A 70 -10.92 -0.23 6.72
CA GLY A 70 -11.02 -0.41 8.16
C GLY A 70 -11.82 0.73 8.79
N THR A 71 -12.03 0.63 10.09
CA THR A 71 -12.81 1.56 10.90
C THR A 71 -11.96 2.14 12.04
N PRO A 72 -12.35 3.30 12.60
CA PRO A 72 -11.69 3.82 13.80
C PRO A 72 -11.78 2.90 15.03
N ALA A 73 -12.69 1.92 15.02
CA ALA A 73 -12.86 0.95 16.10
C ALA A 73 -11.94 -0.28 15.97
N ASP A 74 -11.22 -0.42 14.85
CA ASP A 74 -10.32 -1.56 14.65
C ASP A 74 -9.05 -1.44 15.51
N PRO A 75 -8.48 -2.57 15.99
CA PRO A 75 -7.35 -2.57 16.92
C PRO A 75 -6.09 -1.84 16.43
N GLN A 76 -5.92 -1.71 15.12
CA GLN A 76 -4.72 -1.17 14.47
C GLN A 76 -4.64 0.38 14.47
N ASP A 77 -5.70 1.07 14.91
CA ASP A 77 -5.87 2.53 14.80
C ASP A 77 -5.78 3.01 13.34
N ARG A 78 -6.93 3.02 12.65
CA ARG A 78 -7.02 3.36 11.23
C ARG A 78 -6.36 4.68 10.89
N ASP A 79 -6.53 5.71 11.71
CA ASP A 79 -6.06 7.05 11.38
C ASP A 79 -4.53 7.15 11.57
N ARG A 80 -3.98 6.43 12.56
CA ARG A 80 -2.52 6.25 12.70
C ARG A 80 -1.92 5.49 11.51
N GLN A 81 -2.57 4.41 11.06
CA GLN A 81 -2.15 3.65 9.87
C GLN A 81 -2.12 4.56 8.63
N ALA A 82 -3.18 5.34 8.40
CA ALA A 82 -3.27 6.27 7.29
C ALA A 82 -2.14 7.32 7.35
N ALA A 83 -1.93 7.94 8.52
CA ALA A 83 -0.89 8.95 8.70
C ALA A 83 0.52 8.41 8.40
N ALA A 84 0.84 7.21 8.87
CA ALA A 84 2.13 6.57 8.63
C ALA A 84 2.36 6.26 7.13
N LEU A 85 1.33 5.78 6.43
CA LEU A 85 1.40 5.48 5.00
C LEU A 85 1.51 6.77 4.15
N CYS A 86 0.73 7.80 4.48
CA CYS A 86 0.87 9.12 3.85
C CYS A 86 2.27 9.71 4.08
N GLY A 87 2.79 9.62 5.31
CA GLY A 87 4.13 10.09 5.65
C GLY A 87 5.25 9.37 4.90
N ALA A 88 5.01 8.15 4.43
CA ALA A 88 5.94 7.39 3.59
C ALA A 88 5.86 7.77 2.10
N GLY A 89 4.92 8.61 1.69
CA GLY A 89 4.75 9.06 0.30
C GLY A 89 3.63 8.36 -0.47
N ALA A 90 2.74 7.62 0.20
CA ALA A 90 1.57 7.03 -0.46
C ALA A 90 0.34 7.95 -0.43
N ASP A 91 -0.45 7.93 -1.51
CA ASP A 91 -1.79 8.52 -1.53
C ASP A 91 -2.81 7.53 -0.97
N VAL A 92 -3.39 7.84 0.20
CA VAL A 92 -4.26 6.93 0.95
C VAL A 92 -5.74 7.31 0.79
N PHE A 93 -6.57 6.33 0.45
CA PHE A 93 -8.02 6.47 0.28
C PHE A 93 -8.78 5.47 1.16
N GLY A 94 -9.92 5.87 1.69
CA GLY A 94 -10.83 4.99 2.44
C GLY A 94 -11.70 4.08 1.58
N SER A 95 -11.47 4.04 0.26
CA SER A 95 -12.25 3.24 -0.69
C SER A 95 -11.36 2.74 -1.82
N ASN A 96 -11.43 1.45 -2.09
CA ASN A 96 -10.79 0.83 -3.25
C ASN A 96 -11.23 1.48 -4.58
N ALA A 97 -12.50 1.86 -4.71
CA ALA A 97 -13.00 2.52 -5.92
C ALA A 97 -12.37 3.90 -6.12
N GLN A 98 -12.15 4.66 -5.05
CA GLN A 98 -11.48 5.97 -5.13
C GLN A 98 -9.99 5.80 -5.44
N ALA A 99 -9.31 4.87 -4.76
CA ALA A 99 -7.91 4.53 -4.99
C ALA A 99 -7.68 4.12 -6.45
N THR A 100 -8.51 3.22 -6.98
CA THR A 100 -8.40 2.74 -8.37
C THR A 100 -8.61 3.86 -9.37
N ARG A 101 -9.64 4.71 -9.20
CA ARG A 101 -9.85 5.87 -10.09
C ARG A 101 -8.67 6.84 -10.04
N HIS A 102 -8.02 6.98 -8.89
CA HIS A 102 -6.86 7.83 -8.75
C HIS A 102 -5.64 7.25 -9.49
N ALA A 103 -5.38 5.96 -9.30
CA ALA A 103 -4.33 5.23 -10.02
C ALA A 103 -4.52 5.32 -11.55
N LEU A 104 -5.75 5.17 -12.05
CA LEU A 104 -6.05 5.31 -13.48
C LEU A 104 -5.68 6.69 -14.01
N ARG A 105 -6.03 7.77 -13.29
CA ARG A 105 -5.66 9.14 -13.70
C ARG A 105 -4.14 9.35 -13.78
N MET A 106 -3.37 8.68 -12.93
CA MET A 106 -1.91 8.75 -12.96
C MET A 106 -1.33 8.05 -14.19
N VAL A 107 -1.84 6.85 -14.53
CA VAL A 107 -1.39 6.09 -15.71
C VAL A 107 -1.80 6.78 -17.02
N GLU A 108 -3.04 7.28 -17.09
CA GLU A 108 -3.55 8.00 -18.27
C GLU A 108 -2.85 9.35 -18.47
N GLY A 109 -2.53 10.06 -17.38
CA GLY A 109 -1.83 11.35 -17.42
C GLY A 109 -0.31 11.24 -17.64
N ALA A 110 0.30 10.10 -17.34
CA ALA A 110 1.72 9.85 -17.57
C ALA A 110 2.06 9.47 -19.03
N SER A 111 1.05 9.28 -19.89
CA SER A 111 1.22 8.91 -21.31
C SER A 111 1.42 10.13 -22.25
N ALA A 112 1.98 11.23 -21.76
CA ALA A 112 2.16 12.48 -22.51
C ALA A 112 3.63 12.75 -22.89
#